data_AF-A0A7V9H4H8-F1
#
_entry.id   AF-A0A7V9H4H8-F1
#
_cell.length_a   1.000
_cell.length_b   1.000
_cell.length_c   1.000
_cell.angle_alpha   90.00
_cell.angle_beta   90.00
_cell.angle_gamma   90.00
#
_symmetry.space_group_name_H-M   'P 1'
#
loop_
_entity.id
_entity.type
_entity.pdbx_description
1 polymer ?
#
loop_
_entity_poly.entity_id
_entity_poly.type
_entity_poly.pdbx_seq_one_letter_code
_entity_poly.pdbx_strand_id
1 'polypeptide(L)' 'IFLAHREHIYQRITQTVALHRRTSNLYYAASAVAGLAALLVAGGGVPALFGAMLALALCAALAALPRVIG' A
#
# COMPACT_ATOMS: atom_id res chain seq x y z
N ILE A 1 29.44 4.91 5.31
CA ILE A 1 29.54 3.44 5.10
C ILE A 1 28.16 2.77 5.19
N PHE A 2 27.38 2.96 6.26
CA PHE A 2 26.01 2.44 6.37
C PHE A 2 25.02 2.97 5.32
N LEU A 3 25.16 4.22 4.87
CA LEU A 3 24.32 4.79 3.80
C LEU A 3 24.52 4.09 2.45
N ALA A 4 25.77 3.93 2.02
CA ALA A 4 26.11 3.22 0.78
C ALA A 4 25.69 1.73 0.81
N HIS A 5 25.77 1.10 1.99
CA HIS A 5 25.28 -0.26 2.18
C HIS A 5 23.74 -0.34 2.06
N ARG A 6 23.03 0.64 2.63
CA ARG A 6 21.56 0.75 2.55
C ARG A 6 21.09 1.05 1.13
N GLU A 7 21.80 1.93 0.41
CA GLU A 7 21.57 2.26 -1.01
C GLU A 7 21.67 1.02 -1.89
N HIS A 8 22.70 0.19 -1.68
CA HIS A 8 22.94 -1.03 -2.44
C HIS A 8 21.87 -2.11 -2.19
N ILE A 9 21.27 -2.15 -0.99
CA ILE A 9 20.12 -3.03 -0.68
C ILE A 9 18.85 -2.54 -1.39
N TYR A 10 18.55 -1.23 -1.37
CA TYR A 10 17.39 -0.69 -2.09
C TYR A 10 17.52 -0.88 -3.61
N GLN A 11 18.73 -0.80 -4.15
CA GLN A 11 18.99 -1.11 -5.56
C GLN A 11 18.76 -2.57 -5.90
N ARG A 12 18.99 -3.53 -4.99
CA ARG A 12 18.64 -4.95 -5.26
C ARG A 12 17.13 -5.21 -5.27
N ILE A 13 16.36 -4.46 -4.50
CA ILE A 13 14.91 -4.68 -4.33
C ILE A 13 14.11 -3.89 -5.39
N THR A 14 14.59 -2.69 -5.75
CA THR A 14 14.06 -1.86 -6.84
C THR A 14 15.15 -1.55 -7.86
N GLN A 15 15.52 -2.55 -8.66
CA GLN A 15 16.61 -2.48 -9.64
C GLN A 15 16.40 -1.45 -10.75
N THR A 16 15.18 -0.97 -10.94
CA THR A 16 14.85 0.05 -11.94
C THR A 16 14.01 1.18 -11.35
N VAL A 17 14.18 2.38 -11.91
CA VAL A 17 13.38 3.57 -11.57
C VAL A 17 11.88 3.30 -11.79
N ALA A 18 11.55 2.48 -12.80
CA ALA A 18 10.18 2.05 -13.09
C ALA A 18 9.60 1.18 -11.97
N LEU A 19 10.37 0.21 -11.44
CA LEU A 19 9.94 -0.61 -10.30
C LEU A 19 9.72 0.28 -9.08
N HIS A 20 10.69 1.15 -8.78
CA HIS A 20 10.61 2.07 -7.64
C HIS A 20 9.34 2.95 -7.69
N ARG A 21 9.06 3.60 -8.83
CA ARG A 21 7.84 4.40 -9.03
C ARG A 21 6.57 3.57 -8.85
N ARG A 22 6.53 2.35 -9.40
CA ARG A 22 5.36 1.47 -9.29
C ARG A 22 5.09 1.09 -7.84
N THR A 23 6.14 0.68 -7.10
CA THR A 23 6.00 0.31 -5.68
C THR A 23 5.60 1.52 -4.83
N SER A 24 6.21 2.69 -5.05
CA SER A 24 5.84 3.92 -4.35
C SER A 24 4.38 4.32 -4.61
N ASN A 25 3.93 4.29 -5.88
CA ASN A 25 2.53 4.58 -6.20
C ASN A 25 1.54 3.62 -5.53
N LEU A 26 1.88 2.32 -5.46
CA LEU A 26 1.08 1.32 -4.75
C LEU A 26 0.95 1.65 -3.26
N TYR A 27 2.05 2.00 -2.60
CA TYR A 27 2.04 2.38 -1.19
C TYR A 27 1.25 3.67 -0.96
N TYR A 28 1.45 4.71 -1.77
CA TYR A 28 0.70 5.96 -1.63
C TYR A 28 -0.81 5.77 -1.85
N ALA A 29 -1.20 4.98 -2.86
CA ALA A 29 -2.60 4.65 -3.09
C ALA A 29 -3.20 3.86 -1.91
N ALA A 30 -2.48 2.86 -1.38
CA ALA A 30 -2.93 2.09 -0.24
C ALA A 30 -3.12 2.97 1.01
N SER A 31 -2.18 3.88 1.30
CA SER A 31 -2.31 4.82 2.41
C SER A 31 -3.52 5.75 2.27
N ALA A 32 -3.79 6.26 1.06
CA ALA A 32 -4.96 7.10 0.81
C ALA A 32 -6.28 6.34 1.04
N VAL A 33 -6.38 5.10 0.55
CA VAL A 33 -7.56 4.24 0.74
C VAL A 33 -7.74 3.87 2.21
N ALA A 34 -6.66 3.55 2.93
CA ALA A 34 -6.72 3.27 4.36
C ALA A 34 -7.19 4.49 5.16
N GLY A 35 -6.73 5.70 4.82
CA GLY A 35 -7.20 6.95 5.44
C GLY A 35 -8.69 7.20 5.20
N LEU A 36 -9.17 6.98 3.97
CA LEU A 36 -10.60 7.07 3.64
C LEU A 36 -11.43 6.04 4.42
N ALA A 37 -10.95 4.81 4.52
CA ALA A 37 -11.61 3.77 5.32
C ALA A 37 -11.71 4.19 6.80
N ALA A 38 -10.63 4.74 7.37
CA ALA A 38 -10.62 5.22 8.74
C ALA A 38 -11.60 6.38 8.98
N LEU A 39 -11.68 7.33 8.04
CA LEU A 39 -12.65 8.43 8.09
C LEU A 39 -14.10 7.94 8.08
N LEU A 40 -14.41 6.96 7.23
CA LEU A 40 -15.73 6.34 7.17
C LEU A 40 -16.09 5.61 8.46
N VAL A 41 -15.14 4.89 9.06
CA VAL A 41 -15.31 4.24 10.37
C VAL A 41 -15.55 5.25 11.48
N ALA A 42 -14.81 6.36 11.49
CA ALA A 42 -14.96 7.41 12.49
C ALA A 42 -16.36 8.06 12.50
N GLY A 43 -17.06 8.08 11.36
CA GLY A 43 -18.43 8.58 11.25
C GLY A 43 -19.50 7.71 11.93
N GLY A 44 -19.18 6.44 12.26
CA GLY A 44 -20.13 5.50 12.88
C GLY A 44 -21.27 5.03 11.95
N GLY A 45 -22.18 4.23 12.47
CA GLY A 45 -23.40 3.80 11.77
C GLY A 45 -23.16 3.04 10.45
N VAL A 46 -23.99 3.31 9.44
CA VAL A 46 -23.86 2.74 8.09
C VAL A 46 -22.53 3.09 7.40
N PRO A 47 -22.02 4.34 7.48
CA PRO A 47 -20.68 4.69 6.98
C PRO A 47 -19.56 3.80 7.53
N ALA A 48 -19.63 3.39 8.80
CA ALA A 48 -18.61 2.54 9.38
C ALA A 48 -18.55 1.13 8.77
N LEU A 49 -19.68 0.58 8.34
CA LEU A 49 -19.71 -0.69 7.59
C LEU A 49 -19.00 -0.56 6.24
N PHE A 50 -19.22 0.55 5.53
CA PHE A 50 -18.52 0.85 4.28
C PHE A 50 -17.02 1.03 4.51
N GLY A 51 -16.62 1.72 5.58
CA GLY A 51 -15.21 1.86 5.96
C GLY A 51 -14.55 0.50 6.26
N ALA A 52 -15.22 -0.37 7.00
CA ALA A 52 -14.73 -1.72 7.30
C ALA A 52 -14.60 -2.59 6.04
N MET A 53 -15.60 -2.56 5.15
CA MET A 53 -15.56 -3.27 3.86
C MET A 53 -14.43 -2.75 2.97
N LEU A 54 -14.23 -1.43 2.93
CA LEU A 54 -13.15 -0.81 2.16
C LEU A 54 -11.78 -1.22 2.69
N ALA A 55 -11.60 -1.26 4.01
CA ALA A 55 -10.36 -1.73 4.63
C ALA A 55 -10.09 -3.21 4.30
N LEU A 56 -11.12 -4.06 4.40
CA LEU A 56 -11.01 -5.48 4.03
C LEU A 56 -10.66 -5.67 2.56
N ALA A 57 -11.30 -4.92 1.66
CA ALA A 57 -11.00 -4.95 0.24
C ALA A 57 -9.56 -4.52 -0.06
N LEU A 58 -9.06 -3.47 0.61
CA LEU A 58 -7.68 -3.03 0.50
C LEU A 58 -6.69 -4.12 0.97
N CYS A 59 -6.96 -4.75 2.12
CA CYS A 59 -6.14 -5.84 2.64
C CYS A 59 -6.11 -7.03 1.68
N ALA A 60 -7.27 -7.43 1.15
CA ALA A 60 -7.38 -8.52 0.19
C ALA A 60 -6.63 -8.21 -1.12
N ALA A 61 -6.74 -6.98 -1.63
CA ALA A 61 -6.02 -6.53 -2.81
C ALA A 61 -4.50 -6.59 -2.61
N LEU A 62 -3.99 -6.11 -1.46
CA LEU A 62 -2.57 -6.18 -1.12
C LEU A 62 -2.07 -7.62 -0.93
N ALA A 63 -2.90 -8.49 -0.34
CA ALA A 63 -2.58 -9.91 -0.18
C ALA A 63 -2.58 -10.67 -1.51
N ALA A 64 -3.40 -10.25 -2.48
CA ALA A 64 -3.46 -10.83 -3.82
C ALA A 64 -2.33 -10.31 -4.74
N LEU A 65 -1.81 -9.11 -4.47
CA LEU A 65 -0.78 -8.43 -5.26
C LEU A 65 0.41 -9.31 -5.72
N PRO A 66 1.04 -10.16 -4.87
CA PRO A 66 2.13 -11.01 -5.32
C PRO A 66 1.73 -12.07 -6.35
N ARG A 67 0.43 -12.44 -6.44
CA ARG A 67 -0.08 -13.37 -7.46
C ARG A 67 -0.43 -12.70 -8.78
N VAL A 68 -0.58 -11.37 -8.80
CA VAL A 68 -0.97 -10.60 -9.99
C VAL A 68 0.27 -9.98 -10.66
N ILE A 69 1.35 -9.81 -9.91
CA ILE A 69 2.58 -9.15 -10.36
C ILE A 69 3.77 -10.12 -10.46
N GLY A 70 3.70 -11.29 -9.79
CA GLY A 70 4.65 -12.39 -9.92
C GLY A 70 4.27 -13.33 -11.04
#